data_AF-A0AA41N7S2-F1
#
_entry.id   AF-A0AA41N7S2-F1
#
_cell.length_a   1.000
_cell.length_b   1.000
_cell.length_c   1.000
_cell.angle_alpha   90.00
_cell.angle_beta   90.00
_cell.angle_gamma   90.00
#
_symmetry.space_group_name_H-M   'P 1'
#
loop_
_entity.id
_entity.type
_entity.pdbx_description
1 polymer ?
#
loop_
_entity_poly.entity_id
_entity_poly.type
_entity_poly.pdbx_seq_one_letter_code
_entity_poly.pdbx_strand_id
1 'polypeptide(L)'
;MFSKVLENQLLQSAKLVEEHLDSEIQKLDQMDEDELEHLKEKRLEALRKAQQQKQEWLSKGHGEYREIPSEREFFQEVKESKKVVCHFYRDSTFRCKILDRHLVILAKKHLETKFLKLNVEKAPFLCERLRIKVIPTLALLKDGKTQDYVVGFTDLGNTDDFTTETLEWRLGCSDILNYSGNLMEPPFQSQKKFGTNFTKLEKKTIRGKKYDSDSDDD
;
A
#
# COMPACT_ATOMS: atom_id res chain seq x y z
N MET A 1 14.54 -38.98 4.72
CA MET A 1 13.15 -39.26 5.18
C MET A 1 12.26 -38.02 5.11
N PHE A 2 12.71 -36.84 5.55
CA PHE A 2 11.92 -35.60 5.53
C PHE A 2 11.35 -35.18 4.15
N SER A 3 12.10 -35.34 3.06
CA SER A 3 11.63 -34.96 1.71
C SER A 3 10.45 -35.81 1.21
N LYS A 4 10.43 -37.13 1.49
CA LYS A 4 9.31 -38.02 1.11
C LYS A 4 8.04 -37.75 1.92
N VAL A 5 8.19 -37.31 3.17
CA VAL A 5 7.04 -36.95 4.02
C VAL A 5 6.41 -35.66 3.51
N LEU A 6 7.21 -34.66 3.15
CA LEU A 6 6.73 -33.39 2.60
C LEU A 6 6.04 -33.58 1.24
N GLU A 7 6.60 -34.42 0.37
CA GLU A 7 6.02 -34.74 -0.94
C GLU A 7 4.67 -35.46 -0.81
N ASN A 8 4.56 -36.44 0.10
CA ASN A 8 3.29 -37.09 0.40
C ASN A 8 2.24 -36.12 0.98
N GLN A 9 2.66 -35.19 1.84
CA GLN A 9 1.77 -34.20 2.43
C GLN A 9 1.26 -33.21 1.37
N LEU A 10 2.12 -32.79 0.45
CA LEU A 10 1.76 -31.94 -0.69
C LEU A 10 0.79 -32.68 -1.63
N LEU A 11 1.05 -33.95 -1.92
CA LEU A 11 0.19 -34.80 -2.77
C LEU A 11 -1.19 -35.02 -2.15
N GLN A 12 -1.26 -35.24 -0.83
CA GLN A 12 -2.51 -35.35 -0.09
C GLN A 12 -3.30 -34.03 -0.11
N SER A 13 -2.60 -32.90 0.05
CA SER A 13 -3.24 -31.58 -0.03
C SER A 13 -3.80 -31.30 -1.43
N ALA A 14 -3.07 -31.65 -2.50
CA ALA A 14 -3.52 -31.49 -3.87
C ALA A 14 -4.76 -32.34 -4.17
N LYS A 15 -4.79 -33.61 -3.73
CA LYS A 15 -5.96 -34.47 -3.88
C LYS A 15 -7.19 -33.95 -3.16
N LEU A 16 -7.04 -33.46 -1.94
CA LEU A 16 -8.16 -32.86 -1.20
C LEU A 16 -8.70 -31.60 -1.90
N VAL A 17 -7.83 -30.81 -2.53
CA VAL A 17 -8.23 -29.64 -3.34
C VAL A 17 -8.95 -30.08 -4.61
N GLU A 18 -8.46 -31.10 -5.31
CA GLU A 18 -9.12 -31.68 -6.50
C GLU A 18 -10.51 -32.25 -6.17
N GLU A 19 -10.62 -33.08 -5.13
CA GLU A 19 -11.91 -33.65 -4.69
C GLU A 19 -12.91 -32.55 -4.28
N HIS A 20 -12.42 -31.49 -3.64
CA HIS A 20 -13.27 -30.35 -3.29
C HIS A 20 -13.76 -29.61 -4.55
N LEU A 21 -12.87 -29.36 -5.53
CA LEU A 21 -13.23 -28.74 -6.81
C LEU A 21 -14.23 -29.59 -7.58
N ASP A 22 -14.03 -30.90 -7.68
CA ASP A 22 -14.94 -31.83 -8.36
C ASP A 22 -16.34 -31.83 -7.70
N SER A 23 -16.39 -31.76 -6.37
CA SER A 23 -17.66 -31.68 -5.63
C SER A 23 -18.41 -30.35 -5.88
N GLU A 24 -17.67 -29.25 -6.05
CA GLU A 24 -18.23 -27.93 -6.34
C GLU A 24 -18.77 -27.89 -7.79
N ILE A 25 -18.03 -28.46 -8.74
CA ILE A 25 -18.44 -28.59 -10.15
C ILE A 25 -19.72 -29.43 -10.26
N GLN A 26 -19.76 -30.58 -9.58
CA GLN A 26 -20.94 -31.44 -9.60
C GLN A 26 -22.17 -30.75 -9.01
N LYS A 27 -22.00 -29.94 -7.96
CA LYS A 27 -23.10 -29.12 -7.43
C LYS A 27 -23.58 -28.10 -8.45
N LEU A 28 -22.69 -27.40 -9.13
CA LEU A 28 -23.04 -26.40 -10.16
C LEU A 28 -23.82 -27.02 -11.33
N ASP A 29 -23.43 -28.22 -11.77
CA ASP A 29 -24.12 -28.95 -12.84
C ASP A 29 -25.49 -29.48 -12.41
N GLN A 30 -25.71 -29.66 -11.10
CA GLN A 30 -26.97 -30.10 -10.51
C GLN A 30 -27.84 -28.95 -9.98
N MET A 31 -27.40 -27.69 -10.13
CA MET A 31 -28.21 -26.54 -9.70
C MET A 31 -29.46 -26.43 -10.57
N ASP A 32 -30.62 -26.42 -9.93
CA ASP A 32 -31.90 -26.22 -10.60
C ASP A 32 -32.06 -24.77 -11.11
N GLU A 33 -32.99 -24.55 -12.04
CA GLU A 33 -33.24 -23.24 -12.66
C GLU A 33 -33.59 -22.16 -11.62
N ASP A 34 -34.34 -22.53 -10.57
CA ASP A 34 -34.70 -21.67 -9.44
C ASP A 34 -33.47 -21.25 -8.61
N GLU A 35 -32.49 -22.15 -8.44
CA GLU A 35 -31.27 -21.87 -7.66
C GLU A 35 -30.33 -20.93 -8.44
N LEU A 36 -30.28 -21.10 -9.76
CA LEU A 36 -29.61 -20.17 -10.67
C LEU A 36 -30.27 -18.79 -10.66
N GLU A 37 -31.60 -18.72 -10.56
CA GLU A 37 -32.32 -17.45 -10.46
C GLU A 37 -32.00 -16.72 -9.14
N HIS A 38 -32.03 -17.41 -7.99
CA HIS A 38 -31.62 -16.83 -6.72
C HIS A 38 -30.16 -16.35 -6.70
N LEU A 39 -29.24 -17.08 -7.36
CA LEU A 39 -27.85 -16.63 -7.48
C LEU A 39 -27.73 -15.35 -8.31
N LYS A 40 -28.50 -15.22 -9.40
CA LYS A 40 -28.56 -14.00 -10.21
C LYS A 40 -29.12 -12.83 -9.40
N GLU A 41 -30.21 -13.04 -8.66
CA GLU A 41 -30.80 -12.02 -7.77
C GLU A 41 -29.78 -11.52 -6.74
N LYS A 42 -29.09 -12.43 -6.06
CA LYS A 42 -28.07 -12.10 -5.06
C LYS A 42 -26.91 -11.29 -5.65
N ARG A 43 -26.45 -11.65 -6.85
CA ARG A 43 -25.40 -10.88 -7.56
C ARG A 43 -25.92 -9.50 -7.97
N LEU A 44 -27.13 -9.42 -8.49
CA LEU A 44 -27.76 -8.14 -8.87
C LEU A 44 -27.92 -7.21 -7.67
N GLU A 45 -28.36 -7.75 -6.53
CA GLU A 45 -28.47 -7.00 -5.28
C GLU A 45 -27.11 -6.50 -4.79
N ALA A 46 -26.07 -7.35 -4.82
CA ALA A 46 -24.71 -6.96 -4.47
C ALA A 46 -24.17 -5.83 -5.37
N LEU A 47 -24.40 -5.92 -6.67
CA LEU A 47 -24.03 -4.87 -7.64
C LEU A 47 -24.78 -3.56 -7.35
N ARG A 48 -26.09 -3.63 -7.09
CA ARG A 48 -26.90 -2.46 -6.72
C ARG A 48 -26.39 -1.80 -5.44
N LYS A 49 -26.11 -2.59 -4.40
CA LYS A 49 -25.56 -2.07 -3.13
C LYS A 49 -24.19 -1.42 -3.33
N ALA A 50 -23.29 -2.04 -4.08
CA ALA A 50 -21.98 -1.47 -4.38
C ALA A 50 -22.08 -0.15 -5.17
N GLN A 51 -23.00 -0.07 -6.13
CA GLN A 51 -23.25 1.15 -6.89
C GLN A 51 -23.81 2.27 -6.00
N GLN A 52 -24.79 1.97 -5.13
CA GLN A 52 -25.36 2.93 -4.19
C GLN A 52 -24.29 3.45 -3.22
N GLN A 53 -23.46 2.55 -2.67
CA GLN A 53 -22.36 2.94 -1.78
C GLN A 53 -21.34 3.83 -2.49
N LYS A 54 -20.99 3.52 -3.73
CA LYS A 54 -20.11 4.36 -4.55
C LYS A 54 -20.71 5.75 -4.79
N GLN A 55 -22.00 5.83 -5.07
CA GLN A 55 -22.70 7.11 -5.22
C GLN A 55 -22.73 7.90 -3.91
N GLU A 56 -22.93 7.24 -2.77
CA GLU A 56 -22.87 7.87 -1.46
C GLU A 56 -21.49 8.46 -1.19
N TRP A 57 -20.42 7.70 -1.44
CA TRP A 57 -19.04 8.18 -1.30
C TRP A 57 -18.77 9.40 -2.18
N LEU A 58 -19.18 9.36 -3.45
CA LEU A 58 -19.05 10.51 -4.36
C LEU A 58 -19.84 11.72 -3.87
N SER A 59 -21.06 11.53 -3.35
CA SER A 59 -21.88 12.62 -2.80
C SER A 59 -21.24 13.28 -1.56
N LYS A 60 -20.49 12.49 -0.79
CA LYS A 60 -19.68 12.96 0.35
C LYS A 60 -18.35 13.56 -0.11
N GLY A 61 -18.03 13.58 -1.41
CA GLY A 61 -16.79 14.12 -1.96
C GLY A 61 -15.56 13.23 -1.71
N HIS A 62 -15.74 11.91 -1.68
CA HIS A 62 -14.65 10.95 -1.89
C HIS A 62 -14.26 10.97 -3.39
N GLY A 63 -13.07 10.49 -3.72
CA GLY A 63 -12.56 10.56 -5.11
C GLY A 63 -11.66 11.76 -5.39
N GLU A 64 -11.63 12.73 -4.48
CA GLU A 64 -10.86 13.95 -4.61
C GLU A 64 -9.93 14.14 -3.42
N TYR A 65 -8.83 14.86 -3.68
CA TYR A 65 -7.91 15.30 -2.64
C TYR A 65 -8.10 16.79 -2.43
N ARG A 66 -8.71 17.17 -1.31
CA ARG A 66 -9.08 18.58 -1.01
C ARG A 66 -8.46 19.09 0.28
N GLU A 67 -8.23 20.39 0.31
CA GLU A 67 -7.87 21.09 1.54
C GLU A 67 -9.11 21.35 2.40
N ILE A 68 -8.99 21.10 3.69
CA ILE A 68 -9.95 21.55 4.69
C ILE A 68 -9.41 22.83 5.37
N PRO A 69 -10.22 23.89 5.50
CA PRO A 69 -9.78 25.19 5.99
C PRO A 69 -9.67 25.25 7.52
N SER A 70 -10.32 24.35 8.27
CA SER A 70 -10.38 24.42 9.73
C SER A 70 -10.45 23.05 10.42
N GLU A 71 -10.08 23.01 11.70
CA GLU A 71 -10.19 21.82 12.56
C GLU A 71 -11.63 21.34 12.76
N ARG A 72 -12.58 22.28 12.77
CA ARG A 72 -14.00 21.94 12.92
C ARG A 72 -14.46 21.06 11.76
N GLU A 73 -14.06 21.42 10.54
CA GLU A 73 -14.39 20.65 9.34
C GLU A 73 -13.72 19.28 9.37
N PHE A 74 -12.48 19.16 9.84
CA PHE A 74 -11.85 17.85 10.04
C PHE A 74 -12.74 16.87 10.81
N PHE A 75 -13.31 17.28 11.95
CA PHE A 75 -14.17 16.42 12.76
C PHE A 75 -15.48 16.05 12.05
N GLN A 76 -16.04 16.98 11.27
CA GLN A 76 -17.23 16.70 10.46
C GLN A 76 -16.92 15.64 9.39
N GLU A 77 -15.82 15.81 8.66
CA GLU A 77 -15.42 14.90 7.59
C GLU A 77 -15.15 13.48 8.10
N VAL A 78 -14.48 13.38 9.24
CA VAL A 78 -14.17 12.12 9.94
C VAL A 78 -15.43 11.45 10.49
N LYS A 79 -16.47 12.22 10.83
CA LYS A 79 -17.76 11.66 11.28
C LYS A 79 -18.60 11.12 10.12
N GLU A 80 -18.54 11.77 8.96
CA GLU A 80 -19.35 11.42 7.78
C GLU A 80 -18.79 10.23 7.00
N SER A 81 -17.50 9.93 7.17
CA SER A 81 -16.77 8.93 6.39
C SER A 81 -16.08 7.91 7.29
N LYS A 82 -16.19 6.62 6.93
CA LYS A 82 -15.60 5.53 7.74
C LYS A 82 -14.09 5.50 7.68
N LYS A 83 -13.49 5.66 6.49
CA LYS A 83 -12.04 5.65 6.27
C LYS A 83 -11.61 7.05 5.80
N VAL A 84 -10.68 7.67 6.52
CA VAL A 84 -10.15 9.00 6.20
C VAL A 84 -8.63 9.00 6.32
N VAL A 85 -7.96 9.56 5.33
CA VAL A 85 -6.54 9.88 5.33
C VAL A 85 -6.40 11.39 5.32
N CYS A 86 -5.76 11.95 6.34
CA CYS A 86 -5.54 13.39 6.44
C CYS A 86 -4.04 13.71 6.42
N HIS A 87 -3.63 14.49 5.43
CA HIS A 87 -2.27 15.00 5.29
C HIS A 87 -2.11 16.31 6.05
N PHE A 88 -1.37 16.25 7.16
CA PHE A 88 -0.92 17.42 7.91
C PHE A 88 0.31 17.98 7.21
N TYR A 89 0.16 19.17 6.63
CA TYR A 89 1.15 19.77 5.75
C TYR A 89 1.49 21.20 6.15
N ARG A 90 2.60 21.69 5.60
CA ARG A 90 3.02 23.08 5.65
C ARG A 90 3.60 23.50 4.29
N ASP A 91 3.23 24.67 3.80
CA ASP A 91 3.61 25.17 2.47
C ASP A 91 5.12 25.31 2.26
N SER A 92 5.87 25.60 3.33
CA SER A 92 7.34 25.73 3.30
C SER A 92 8.08 24.41 3.13
N THR A 93 7.41 23.26 3.25
CA THR A 93 8.04 21.94 3.24
C THR A 93 7.86 21.26 1.89
N PHE A 94 8.96 21.12 1.13
CA PHE A 94 8.93 20.51 -0.21
C PHE A 94 8.36 19.09 -0.23
N ARG A 95 8.68 18.27 0.78
CA ARG A 95 8.20 16.89 0.88
C ARG A 95 6.67 16.77 0.93
N CYS A 96 5.96 17.79 1.40
CA CYS A 96 4.49 17.82 1.34
C CYS A 96 3.99 17.75 -0.11
N LYS A 97 4.66 18.44 -1.04
CA LYS A 97 4.29 18.46 -2.46
C LYS A 97 4.45 17.10 -3.13
N ILE A 98 5.41 16.28 -2.65
CA ILE A 98 5.60 14.92 -3.12
C ILE A 98 4.39 14.08 -2.74
N LEU A 99 3.97 14.11 -1.47
CA LEU A 99 2.77 13.41 -1.02
C LEU A 99 1.51 13.88 -1.73
N ASP A 100 1.35 15.19 -1.95
CA ASP A 100 0.21 15.74 -2.69
C ASP A 100 0.03 15.04 -4.04
N ARG A 101 1.12 14.82 -4.81
CA ARG A 101 1.05 14.13 -6.11
C ARG A 101 0.53 12.70 -5.98
N HIS A 102 1.02 11.95 -5.01
CA HIS A 102 0.58 10.56 -4.82
C HIS A 102 -0.85 10.48 -4.29
N LEU A 103 -1.24 11.34 -3.34
CA LEU A 103 -2.57 11.37 -2.76
C LEU A 103 -3.65 11.77 -3.78
N VAL A 104 -3.35 12.66 -4.73
CA VAL A 104 -4.27 12.99 -5.85
C VAL A 104 -4.59 11.75 -6.70
N ILE A 105 -3.59 10.89 -6.94
CA ILE A 105 -3.77 9.65 -7.71
C ILE A 105 -4.56 8.64 -6.89
N LEU A 106 -4.20 8.45 -5.62
CA LEU A 106 -4.84 7.49 -4.73
C LEU A 106 -6.28 7.85 -4.42
N ALA A 107 -6.61 9.13 -4.27
CA ALA A 107 -7.97 9.60 -4.04
C ALA A 107 -8.93 9.14 -5.13
N LYS A 108 -8.51 9.19 -6.40
CA LYS A 108 -9.33 8.75 -7.54
C LYS A 108 -9.48 7.22 -7.59
N LYS A 109 -8.46 6.49 -7.15
CA LYS A 109 -8.42 5.02 -7.17
C LYS A 109 -9.24 4.41 -6.02
N HIS A 110 -9.20 5.01 -4.84
CA HIS A 110 -9.80 4.49 -3.61
C HIS A 110 -10.97 5.35 -3.15
N LEU A 111 -12.15 5.10 -3.71
CA LEU A 111 -13.38 5.82 -3.36
C LEU A 111 -13.92 5.43 -1.98
N GLU A 112 -13.48 4.30 -1.43
CA GLU A 112 -13.85 3.86 -0.09
C GLU A 112 -13.24 4.73 1.02
N THR A 113 -12.22 5.53 0.67
CA THR A 113 -11.42 6.31 1.61
C THR A 113 -11.37 7.76 1.20
N LYS A 114 -11.63 8.63 2.17
CA LYS A 114 -11.61 10.07 1.95
C LYS A 114 -10.20 10.62 2.14
N PHE A 115 -9.71 11.39 1.17
CA PHE A 115 -8.38 11.99 1.23
C PHE A 115 -8.48 13.50 1.42
N LEU A 116 -7.87 14.00 2.49
CA LEU A 116 -7.93 15.40 2.89
C LEU A 116 -6.52 15.91 3.18
N LYS A 117 -6.34 17.22 3.11
CA LYS A 117 -5.15 17.90 3.65
C LYS A 117 -5.53 19.06 4.55
N LEU A 118 -4.71 19.29 5.57
CA LEU A 118 -4.92 20.34 6.55
C LEU A 118 -3.59 21.04 6.84
N ASN A 119 -3.59 22.36 6.70
CA ASN A 119 -2.43 23.16 7.03
C ASN A 119 -2.28 23.21 8.56
N VAL A 120 -1.11 22.81 9.07
CA VAL A 120 -0.83 22.76 10.51
C VAL A 120 -0.91 24.11 11.20
N GLU A 121 -0.68 25.20 10.47
CA GLU A 121 -0.76 26.57 11.01
C GLU A 121 -2.22 27.00 11.24
N LYS A 122 -3.16 26.41 10.50
CA LYS A 122 -4.61 26.64 10.67
C LYS A 122 -5.23 25.69 11.70
N ALA A 123 -4.48 24.70 12.19
CA ALA A 123 -4.98 23.61 13.02
C ALA A 123 -4.06 23.22 14.19
N PRO A 124 -3.68 24.18 15.06
CA PRO A 124 -2.74 23.93 16.16
C PRO A 124 -3.28 22.97 17.22
N PHE A 125 -4.57 23.05 17.59
CA PHE A 125 -5.18 22.19 18.60
C PHE A 125 -5.23 20.73 18.13
N LEU A 126 -5.54 20.51 16.85
CA LEU A 126 -5.56 19.17 16.27
C LEU A 126 -4.15 18.59 16.17
N CYS A 127 -3.16 19.40 15.81
CA CYS A 127 -1.76 18.99 15.81
C CYS A 127 -1.30 18.57 17.21
N GLU A 128 -1.67 19.31 18.26
CA GLU A 128 -1.37 18.94 19.64
C GLU A 128 -2.10 17.66 20.06
N ARG A 129 -3.41 17.58 19.79
CA ARG A 129 -4.27 16.45 20.17
C ARG A 129 -3.83 15.14 19.51
N LEU A 130 -3.46 15.19 18.24
CA LEU A 130 -2.96 14.05 17.46
C LEU A 130 -1.43 13.89 17.56
N ARG A 131 -0.75 14.71 18.36
CA ARG A 131 0.70 14.69 18.60
C ARG A 131 1.53 14.75 17.31
N ILE A 132 1.09 15.56 16.35
CA ILE A 132 1.79 15.80 15.09
C ILE A 132 3.01 16.68 15.35
N LYS A 133 4.20 16.07 15.36
CA LYS A 133 5.48 16.76 15.62
C LYS A 133 6.35 16.93 14.37
N VAL A 134 6.14 16.11 13.35
CA VAL A 134 6.95 16.05 12.13
C VAL A 134 6.05 16.28 10.93
N ILE A 135 6.55 16.98 9.92
CA ILE A 135 5.81 17.28 8.69
C ILE A 135 6.66 16.83 7.49
N PRO A 136 6.06 16.15 6.49
CA PRO A 136 4.64 15.78 6.40
C PRO A 136 4.27 14.61 7.32
N THR A 137 3.01 14.57 7.79
CA THR A 137 2.44 13.39 8.47
C THR A 137 1.06 13.07 7.92
N LEU A 138 0.79 11.79 7.63
CA LEU A 138 -0.55 11.30 7.33
C LEU A 138 -1.15 10.69 8.59
N ALA A 139 -2.31 11.20 9.02
CA ALA A 139 -3.12 10.52 10.03
C ALA A 139 -4.13 9.60 9.33
N LEU A 140 -4.15 8.33 9.73
CA LEU A 140 -5.02 7.31 9.17
C LEU A 140 -6.14 7.05 10.16
N LEU A 141 -7.38 7.39 9.80
CA LEU A 141 -8.53 7.33 10.69
C LEU A 141 -9.57 6.36 10.17
N LYS A 142 -9.99 5.42 11.01
CA LYS A 142 -11.06 4.47 10.72
C LYS A 142 -12.11 4.52 11.82
N ASP A 143 -13.36 4.69 11.43
CA ASP A 143 -14.53 4.80 12.31
C ASP A 143 -14.35 5.88 13.40
N GLY A 144 -13.85 7.04 13.00
CA GLY A 144 -13.63 8.18 13.88
C GLY A 144 -12.45 8.07 14.84
N LYS A 145 -11.66 6.98 14.76
CA LYS A 145 -10.49 6.75 15.60
C LYS A 145 -9.23 6.73 14.75
N THR A 146 -8.15 7.29 15.28
CA THR A 146 -6.83 7.14 14.69
C THR A 146 -6.38 5.68 14.80
N GLN A 147 -6.09 5.07 13.66
CA GLN A 147 -5.54 3.72 13.58
C GLN A 147 -4.01 3.75 13.56
N ASP A 148 -3.45 4.62 12.73
CA ASP A 148 -2.01 4.65 12.47
C ASP A 148 -1.57 6.01 11.91
N TYR A 149 -0.27 6.23 11.81
CA TYR A 149 0.35 7.40 11.22
C TYR A 149 1.46 7.00 10.24
N VAL A 150 1.56 7.75 9.14
CA VAL A 150 2.76 7.73 8.28
C VAL A 150 3.51 9.03 8.54
N VAL A 151 4.66 8.93 9.21
CA VAL A 151 5.44 10.08 9.66
C VAL A 151 6.64 10.29 8.75
N GLY A 152 6.64 11.41 8.02
CA GLY A 152 7.64 11.69 6.99
C GLY A 152 7.68 10.56 5.96
N PHE A 153 8.89 10.23 5.49
CA PHE A 153 9.11 9.15 4.50
C PHE A 153 9.80 7.93 5.10
N THR A 154 9.92 7.84 6.43
CA THR A 154 10.60 6.74 7.13
C THR A 154 10.04 5.38 6.72
N ASP A 155 8.71 5.27 6.69
CA ASP A 155 7.99 4.05 6.32
C ASP A 155 7.94 3.80 4.79
N LEU A 156 8.42 4.76 4.00
CA LEU A 156 8.40 4.76 2.53
C LEU A 156 9.80 4.57 1.94
N GLY A 157 10.73 4.04 2.72
CA GLY A 157 12.12 3.81 2.31
C GLY A 157 13.04 5.03 2.47
N ASN A 158 12.57 6.08 3.14
CA ASN A 158 13.30 7.32 3.43
C ASN A 158 13.91 7.98 2.17
N THR A 159 13.21 7.86 1.04
CA THR A 159 13.55 8.46 -0.25
C THR A 159 12.45 9.42 -0.67
N ASP A 160 12.82 10.46 -1.42
CA ASP A 160 11.87 11.41 -1.99
C ASP A 160 11.22 10.87 -3.28
N ASP A 161 11.76 9.80 -3.86
CA ASP A 161 11.34 9.20 -5.14
C ASP A 161 10.55 7.89 -4.98
N PHE A 162 9.80 7.73 -3.88
CA PHE A 162 8.99 6.52 -3.67
C PHE A 162 7.83 6.46 -4.68
N THR A 163 7.38 5.24 -5.01
CA THR A 163 6.29 5.03 -5.96
C THR A 163 4.91 5.19 -5.30
N THR A 164 3.88 5.54 -6.07
CA THR A 164 2.50 5.58 -5.56
C THR A 164 2.08 4.24 -4.97
N GLU A 165 2.55 3.13 -5.55
CA GLU A 165 2.30 1.77 -5.05
C GLU A 165 2.89 1.54 -3.65
N THR A 166 4.04 2.14 -3.35
CA THR A 166 4.66 2.07 -2.02
C THR A 166 3.79 2.72 -0.96
N LEU A 167 3.26 3.91 -1.28
CA LEU A 167 2.32 4.59 -0.39
C LEU A 167 1.00 3.82 -0.29
N GLU A 168 0.48 3.32 -1.40
CA GLU A 168 -0.74 2.50 -1.44
C GLU A 168 -0.63 1.26 -0.55
N TRP A 169 0.49 0.52 -0.68
CA TRP A 169 0.80 -0.65 0.15
C TRP A 169 0.85 -0.27 1.64
N ARG A 170 1.57 0.81 1.99
CA ARG A 170 1.71 1.25 3.38
C ARG A 170 0.37 1.63 4.01
N LEU A 171 -0.50 2.27 3.24
CA LEU A 171 -1.87 2.58 3.65
C LEU A 171 -2.71 1.29 3.74
N GLY A 172 -2.58 0.37 2.80
CA GLY A 172 -3.20 -0.95 2.83
C GLY A 172 -2.86 -1.76 4.09
N CYS A 173 -1.62 -1.72 4.58
CA CYS A 173 -1.20 -2.38 5.82
C CYS A 173 -1.98 -1.91 7.06
N SER A 174 -2.54 -0.70 7.03
CA SER A 174 -3.35 -0.13 8.12
C SER A 174 -4.86 -0.38 7.94
N ASP A 175 -5.27 -1.12 6.90
CA ASP A 175 -6.67 -1.33 6.49
C ASP A 175 -7.43 -0.01 6.24
N ILE A 176 -6.70 1.06 5.90
CA ILE A 176 -7.29 2.33 5.49
C ILE A 176 -7.62 2.34 4.00
N LEU A 177 -7.12 1.40 3.20
CA LEU A 177 -7.46 1.20 1.79
C LEU A 177 -7.79 -0.26 1.53
N ASN A 178 -8.65 -0.51 0.55
CA ASN A 178 -8.87 -1.86 0.04
C ASN A 178 -7.74 -2.20 -0.95
N TYR A 179 -6.62 -2.69 -0.40
CA TYR A 179 -5.46 -3.06 -1.18
C TYR A 179 -5.64 -4.45 -1.80
N SER A 180 -5.44 -4.56 -3.12
CA SER A 180 -5.59 -5.81 -3.87
C SER A 180 -4.29 -6.63 -3.99
N GLY A 181 -3.15 -6.07 -3.58
CA GLY A 181 -1.84 -6.73 -3.67
C GLY A 181 -1.47 -7.54 -2.42
N ASN A 182 -0.26 -8.10 -2.42
CA ASN A 182 0.26 -8.85 -1.27
C ASN A 182 0.79 -7.90 -0.19
N LEU A 183 0.16 -7.89 0.99
CA LEU A 183 0.57 -7.06 2.12
C LEU A 183 1.89 -7.52 2.76
N MET A 184 2.30 -8.78 2.56
CA MET A 184 3.53 -9.34 3.16
C MET A 184 4.80 -8.99 2.39
N GLU A 185 4.66 -8.58 1.12
CA GLU A 185 5.78 -8.25 0.25
C GLU A 185 5.77 -6.75 -0.08
N PRO A 186 6.56 -5.93 0.63
CA PRO A 186 6.61 -4.52 0.33
C PRO A 186 7.23 -4.27 -1.06
N PRO A 187 6.66 -3.35 -1.86
CA PRO A 187 7.12 -3.06 -3.22
C PRO A 187 8.55 -2.48 -3.28
N PHE A 188 9.12 -2.03 -2.15
CA PHE A 188 10.49 -1.52 -2.06
C PHE A 188 11.58 -2.60 -1.94
N GLN A 189 11.25 -3.85 -1.58
CA GLN A 189 12.25 -4.92 -1.48
C GLN A 189 12.70 -5.48 -2.84
N SER A 190 11.88 -5.34 -3.88
CA SER A 190 12.21 -5.80 -5.24
C SER A 190 13.21 -4.89 -5.95
N GLN A 191 13.31 -3.61 -5.58
CA GLN A 191 14.19 -2.65 -6.24
C GLN A 191 15.68 -2.77 -5.84
N LYS A 192 16.02 -3.42 -4.70
CA LYS A 192 17.42 -3.57 -4.26
C LYS A 192 18.21 -4.70 -4.94
N LYS A 193 17.64 -5.44 -5.89
CA LYS A 193 18.31 -6.58 -6.57
C LYS A 193 18.88 -6.29 -7.96
N PHE A 194 19.00 -5.02 -8.37
CA PHE A 194 19.72 -4.66 -9.59
C PHE A 194 20.76 -3.58 -9.30
N GLY A 195 22.02 -3.99 -9.07
CA GLY A 195 23.15 -3.07 -9.01
C GLY A 195 24.09 -3.24 -7.81
N THR A 196 24.70 -4.42 -7.65
CA THR A 196 26.07 -4.47 -7.13
C THR A 196 26.94 -5.20 -8.14
N ASN A 197 27.51 -4.44 -9.09
CA ASN A 197 28.66 -4.92 -9.84
C ASN A 197 29.82 -5.04 -8.84
N PHE A 198 29.93 -6.19 -8.20
CA PHE A 198 31.16 -6.62 -7.56
C PHE A 198 32.23 -6.73 -8.66
N THR A 199 33.01 -5.67 -8.85
CA THR A 199 34.31 -5.79 -9.50
C THR A 199 35.18 -6.64 -8.60
N LYS A 200 35.18 -7.94 -8.90
CA LYS A 200 36.01 -8.97 -8.32
C LYS A 200 37.47 -8.57 -8.50
N LEU A 201 38.07 -7.98 -7.47
CA LEU A 201 39.50 -7.73 -7.40
C LEU A 201 40.20 -9.11 -7.35
N GLU A 202 40.69 -9.58 -8.49
CA GLU A 202 41.44 -10.83 -8.56
C GLU A 202 42.79 -10.66 -7.84
N LYS A 203 42.90 -11.23 -6.64
CA LYS A 203 44.19 -11.53 -6.02
C LYS A 203 44.89 -12.62 -6.84
N LYS A 204 45.94 -12.26 -7.58
CA LYS A 204 46.95 -13.22 -8.05
C LYS A 204 48.19 -13.16 -7.16
N THR A 205 48.38 -14.25 -6.44
CA THR A 205 49.56 -14.61 -5.65
C THR A 205 50.56 -15.39 -6.52
N ILE A 206 51.86 -15.20 -6.21
CA ILE A 206 53.01 -16.15 -6.35
C ILE A 206 54.05 -15.92 -7.48
N ARG A 207 55.27 -15.56 -7.00
CA ARG A 207 56.65 -15.93 -7.36
C ARG A 207 57.17 -15.77 -8.81
N GLY A 208 58.22 -14.95 -8.91
CA GLY A 208 59.57 -15.48 -9.20
C GLY A 208 60.43 -14.74 -10.23
N LYS A 209 61.59 -14.28 -9.74
CA LYS A 209 62.94 -14.21 -10.40
C LYS A 209 63.29 -12.99 -11.28
N LYS A 210 64.31 -12.23 -10.80
CA LYS A 210 65.54 -11.68 -11.42
C LYS A 210 65.47 -11.38 -12.94
N TYR A 211 65.92 -10.23 -13.46
CA TYR A 211 67.29 -9.70 -13.49
C TYR A 211 67.36 -8.18 -13.77
N ASP A 212 68.51 -7.62 -13.42
CA ASP A 212 69.01 -6.24 -13.60
C ASP A 212 68.95 -5.70 -15.04
N SER A 213 68.85 -4.37 -15.19
CA SER A 213 69.80 -3.56 -15.98
C SER A 213 69.43 -2.07 -15.95
N ASP A 214 70.41 -1.25 -15.59
CA ASP A 214 70.49 0.21 -15.72
C ASP A 214 70.24 0.70 -17.16
N SER A 215 69.70 1.92 -17.32
CA SER A 215 70.27 2.96 -18.20
C SER A 215 69.54 4.30 -18.05
N ASP A 216 70.35 5.36 -17.99
CA ASP A 216 70.09 6.79 -17.83
C ASP A 216 69.42 7.51 -19.03
N ASP A 217 69.11 8.80 -18.80
CA ASP A 217 68.88 9.93 -19.72
C ASP A 217 67.61 9.91 -20.61
N ASP A 218 66.83 10.98 -20.81
CA ASP A 218 67.00 12.44 -20.74
C ASP A 218 65.67 13.13 -20.29
#